data_AF-A0A2U3LV41-F1
#
_entry.id   AF-A0A2U3LV41-F1
#
_cell.length_a   1.000
_cell.length_b   1.000
_cell.length_c   1.000
_cell.angle_alpha   90.00
_cell.angle_beta   90.00
_cell.angle_gamma   90.00
#
_symmetry.space_group_name_H-M   'P 1'
#
loop_
_entity.id
_entity.type
_entity.pdbx_description
1 polymer ?
#
loop_
_entity_poly.entity_id
_entity_poly.type
_entity_poly.pdbx_seq_one_letter_code
_entity_poly.pdbx_strand_id
1 'polypeptide(L)'
;MYVLKTAVALLLAAPAFAAEGAPAPAALIAHEWGTFTSVAGDDGNPVPWSPLAGPSDLPCFVLHGLQRKFEVGPSLVRMETPVLYFYTPRPMTLSVKVAFPQGRITEWYPQTGAGTPAQDVYSQIAWNPVELLPGDDPAFPTGKAASHYYAARNTDASSLRIGQQDEKMIFYRGVGSFSPPVRPAFASDGRLEVRNAGSEPIPAMILFENRSGKIGYRFIPHLDDRSARVDTPELTGDLETLRANLASTLVEFGLYPKEAAAMIETWRDSWFEEGMRVFYIVPRAKVDSLLPLAIQPAPTGISRVFVGRIEILSPAMRETIETALTTGDVPQLQKYGRFLDPFLEMINRNFAPIQSPAAASFLRSRYNAVAPSCAQ
;
A
#
# COMPACT_ATOMS: atom_id res chain seq x y z
N MET A 1 53.72 23.83 17.32
CA MET A 1 52.82 22.71 17.69
C MET A 1 51.39 23.13 17.40
N TYR A 2 50.87 22.82 16.20
CA TYR A 2 49.47 23.03 15.84
C TYR A 2 48.77 21.68 15.92
N VAL A 3 47.82 21.55 16.84
CA VAL A 3 47.00 20.34 17.02
C VAL A 3 45.85 20.41 16.01
N LEU A 4 45.91 19.58 14.97
CA LEU A 4 44.85 19.41 13.99
C LEU A 4 43.69 18.65 14.66
N LYS A 5 42.56 19.33 14.89
CA LYS A 5 41.31 18.69 15.35
C LYS A 5 40.63 18.03 14.17
N THR A 6 40.82 16.73 14.01
CA THR A 6 40.07 15.93 13.03
C THR A 6 38.69 15.63 13.60
N ALA A 7 37.66 16.26 13.06
CA ALA A 7 36.27 15.86 13.30
C ALA A 7 35.99 14.58 12.51
N VAL A 8 35.81 13.47 13.21
CA VAL A 8 35.30 12.23 12.61
C VAL A 8 33.79 12.41 12.43
N ALA A 9 33.36 12.64 11.19
CA ALA A 9 31.97 12.53 10.82
C ALA A 9 31.58 11.04 10.82
N LEU A 10 30.87 10.61 11.87
CA LEU A 10 30.17 9.32 11.89
C LEU A 10 29.03 9.39 10.87
N LEU A 11 29.30 8.94 9.65
CA LEU A 11 28.27 8.54 8.70
C LEU A 11 27.52 7.35 9.30
N LEU A 12 26.32 7.61 9.85
CA LEU A 12 25.33 6.59 10.13
C LEU A 12 24.82 6.04 8.78
N ALA A 13 25.59 5.14 8.19
CA ALA A 13 25.11 4.28 7.13
C ALA A 13 24.21 3.22 7.78
N ALA A 14 22.90 3.44 7.74
CA ALA A 14 21.96 2.34 7.91
C ALA A 14 22.29 1.26 6.85
N PRO A 15 22.25 -0.04 7.19
CA PRO A 15 22.43 -1.06 6.18
C PRO A 15 21.19 -1.03 5.28
N ALA A 16 21.27 -0.27 4.19
CA ALA A 16 20.46 -0.58 3.03
C ALA A 16 20.86 -2.01 2.66
N PHE A 17 19.93 -2.96 2.74
CA PHE A 17 20.08 -4.25 2.09
C PHE A 17 20.61 -3.97 0.68
N ALA A 18 21.86 -4.36 0.41
CA ALA A 18 22.41 -4.26 -0.94
C ALA A 18 21.71 -5.33 -1.77
N ALA A 19 20.48 -5.05 -2.17
CA ALA A 19 19.66 -5.93 -2.96
C ALA A 19 20.32 -6.10 -4.33
N GLU A 20 20.42 -7.35 -4.76
CA GLU A 20 21.01 -7.70 -6.05
C GLU A 20 20.27 -6.98 -7.19
N GLY A 21 21.03 -6.57 -8.21
CA GLY A 21 20.48 -5.83 -9.34
C GLY A 21 19.56 -6.69 -10.20
N ALA A 22 18.67 -6.06 -10.96
CA ALA A 22 17.88 -6.76 -11.97
C ALA A 22 18.80 -7.31 -13.08
N PRO A 23 18.49 -8.49 -13.65
CA PRO A 23 19.23 -9.00 -14.81
C PRO A 23 19.07 -8.04 -16.01
N ALA A 24 20.12 -7.93 -16.83
CA ALA A 24 20.08 -7.10 -18.02
C ALA A 24 18.96 -7.59 -18.97
N PRO A 25 17.99 -6.73 -19.37
CA PRO A 25 16.86 -7.16 -20.19
C PRO A 25 17.29 -7.41 -21.64
N ALA A 26 16.92 -8.56 -22.20
CA ALA A 26 17.13 -8.86 -23.62
C ALA A 26 16.04 -8.27 -24.54
N ALA A 27 14.89 -7.92 -23.96
CA ALA A 27 13.72 -7.35 -24.64
C ALA A 27 12.90 -6.51 -23.65
N LEU A 28 11.81 -5.89 -24.11
CA LEU A 28 10.89 -5.15 -23.24
C LEU A 28 10.23 -6.10 -22.23
N ILE A 29 10.37 -5.78 -20.94
CA ILE A 29 9.69 -6.43 -19.81
C ILE A 29 8.99 -5.34 -19.00
N ALA A 30 7.79 -5.62 -18.52
CA ALA A 30 7.06 -4.72 -17.62
C ALA A 30 6.84 -5.39 -16.26
N HIS A 31 7.12 -4.67 -15.19
CA HIS A 31 6.85 -5.12 -13.82
C HIS A 31 5.84 -4.16 -13.20
N GLU A 32 4.87 -4.71 -12.48
CA GLU A 32 3.94 -3.93 -11.69
C GLU A 32 3.88 -4.47 -10.27
N TRP A 33 3.93 -3.60 -9.28
CA TRP A 33 3.50 -3.97 -7.94
C TRP A 33 2.57 -2.95 -7.33
N GLY A 34 1.77 -3.40 -6.36
CA GLY A 34 0.82 -2.55 -5.68
C GLY A 34 0.30 -3.14 -4.39
N THR A 35 -0.55 -2.38 -3.70
CA THR A 35 -1.16 -2.80 -2.44
C THR A 35 -2.65 -2.49 -2.45
N PHE A 36 -3.47 -3.46 -2.05
CA PHE A 36 -4.89 -3.29 -1.80
C PHE A 36 -5.16 -3.33 -0.31
N THR A 37 -5.61 -2.22 0.27
CA THR A 37 -5.95 -2.11 1.68
C THR A 37 -7.45 -2.21 1.88
N SER A 38 -7.89 -3.01 2.84
CA SER A 38 -9.29 -3.15 3.24
C SER A 38 -9.42 -3.34 4.76
N VAL A 39 -10.64 -3.24 5.28
CA VAL A 39 -10.95 -3.45 6.69
C VAL A 39 -11.94 -4.61 6.79
N ALA A 40 -11.65 -5.61 7.61
CA ALA A 40 -12.53 -6.74 7.87
C ALA A 40 -13.46 -6.44 9.05
N GLY A 41 -14.75 -6.73 8.89
CA GLY A 41 -15.72 -6.76 9.98
C GLY A 41 -15.57 -7.99 10.87
N ASP A 42 -16.37 -8.06 11.94
CA ASP A 42 -16.35 -9.18 12.90
C ASP A 42 -16.66 -10.54 12.25
N ASP A 43 -17.40 -10.55 11.13
CA ASP A 43 -17.71 -11.74 10.34
C ASP A 43 -16.64 -12.06 9.27
N GLY A 44 -15.61 -11.23 9.16
CA GLY A 44 -14.54 -11.28 8.18
C GLY A 44 -14.89 -10.73 6.80
N ASN A 45 -16.12 -10.28 6.57
CA ASN A 45 -16.50 -9.59 5.34
C ASN A 45 -15.89 -8.17 5.32
N PRO A 46 -15.61 -7.60 4.14
CA PRO A 46 -15.00 -6.29 4.04
C PRO A 46 -16.07 -5.25 4.35
N VAL A 47 -15.71 -4.26 5.17
CA VAL A 47 -16.64 -3.15 5.49
C VAL A 47 -16.30 -1.91 4.66
N PRO A 48 -17.31 -1.12 4.27
CA PRO A 48 -17.07 0.20 3.71
C PRO A 48 -16.35 1.09 4.73
N TRP A 49 -15.39 1.87 4.26
CA TRP A 49 -14.66 2.84 5.08
C TRP A 49 -14.26 4.05 4.23
N SER A 50 -13.66 5.07 4.86
CA SER A 50 -13.23 6.31 4.19
C SER A 50 -11.73 6.26 3.88
N PRO A 51 -11.30 5.66 2.74
CA PRO A 51 -9.88 5.38 2.49
C PRO A 51 -9.01 6.62 2.27
N LEU A 52 -9.63 7.73 1.84
CA LEU A 52 -8.97 9.00 1.57
C LEU A 52 -9.04 9.98 2.77
N ALA A 53 -9.62 9.56 3.89
CA ALA A 53 -9.66 10.36 5.11
C ALA A 53 -8.24 10.57 5.66
N GLY A 54 -7.89 11.82 5.96
CA GLY A 54 -6.56 12.22 6.45
C GLY A 54 -5.77 13.10 5.47
N PRO A 55 -4.56 13.55 5.86
CA PRO A 55 -3.68 14.32 4.98
C PRO A 55 -3.18 13.47 3.81
N SER A 56 -2.82 14.12 2.69
CA SER A 56 -2.11 13.45 1.60
C SER A 56 -0.68 13.16 2.03
N ASP A 57 -0.22 11.95 1.78
CA ASP A 57 1.16 11.46 1.94
C ASP A 57 2.01 11.65 0.67
N LEU A 58 1.40 12.17 -0.40
CA LEU A 58 1.99 12.26 -1.73
C LEU A 58 2.69 13.61 -1.97
N PRO A 59 3.77 13.63 -2.77
CA PRO A 59 4.38 14.86 -3.24
C PRO A 59 3.39 15.71 -4.06
N CYS A 60 3.54 17.03 -3.99
CA CYS A 60 2.62 17.97 -4.65
C CYS A 60 2.62 17.93 -6.20
N PHE A 61 3.60 17.27 -6.82
CA PHE A 61 3.59 17.07 -8.27
C PHE A 61 2.66 15.94 -8.72
N VAL A 62 2.19 15.09 -7.78
CA VAL A 62 1.24 14.02 -8.08
C VAL A 62 -0.10 14.63 -8.45
N LEU A 63 -0.67 14.15 -9.55
CA LEU A 63 -1.94 14.63 -10.06
C LEU A 63 -3.08 13.98 -9.28
N HIS A 64 -4.11 14.77 -8.98
CA HIS A 64 -5.33 14.30 -8.33
C HIS A 64 -6.49 14.42 -9.31
N GLY A 65 -7.14 13.31 -9.62
CA GLY A 65 -8.28 13.30 -10.54
C GLY A 65 -9.55 13.86 -9.92
N LEU A 66 -9.64 13.87 -8.59
CA LEU A 66 -10.80 14.36 -7.86
C LEU A 66 -10.51 15.74 -7.31
N GLN A 67 -11.47 16.65 -7.46
CA GLN A 67 -11.36 17.98 -6.87
C GLN A 67 -11.56 17.93 -5.36
N ARG A 68 -12.38 16.99 -4.88
CA ARG A 68 -12.71 16.88 -3.44
C ARG A 68 -12.75 15.42 -2.99
N LYS A 69 -12.10 15.13 -1.86
CA LYS A 69 -11.97 13.76 -1.32
C LYS A 69 -13.30 13.05 -1.02
N PHE A 70 -14.36 13.80 -0.69
CA PHE A 70 -15.68 13.25 -0.41
C PHE A 70 -16.41 12.72 -1.66
N GLU A 71 -15.92 13.03 -2.87
CA GLU A 71 -16.52 12.59 -4.14
C GLU A 71 -16.43 11.07 -4.36
N VAL A 72 -15.66 10.36 -3.53
CA VAL A 72 -15.48 8.89 -3.60
C VAL A 72 -16.49 8.13 -2.76
N GLY A 73 -17.02 8.72 -1.69
CA GLY A 73 -17.86 8.02 -0.70
C GLY A 73 -17.13 6.84 -0.02
N PRO A 74 -17.83 6.08 0.84
CA PRO A 74 -17.28 4.86 1.44
C PRO A 74 -16.91 3.84 0.36
N SER A 75 -15.74 3.20 0.51
CA SER A 75 -15.24 2.17 -0.42
C SER A 75 -14.79 0.93 0.37
N LEU A 76 -14.77 -0.23 -0.28
CA LEU A 76 -14.29 -1.47 0.36
C LEU A 76 -12.76 -1.56 0.34
N VAL A 77 -12.14 -1.03 -0.72
CA VAL A 77 -10.71 -1.18 -0.96
C VAL A 77 -10.08 0.17 -1.31
N ARG A 78 -8.89 0.41 -0.76
CA ARG A 78 -7.95 1.42 -1.23
C ARG A 78 -6.86 0.73 -2.04
N MET A 79 -6.68 1.13 -3.29
CA MET A 79 -5.53 0.76 -4.10
C MET A 79 -4.43 1.80 -3.85
N GLU A 80 -3.43 1.39 -3.09
CA GLU A 80 -2.55 2.31 -2.39
C GLU A 80 -1.34 2.77 -3.18
N THR A 81 -0.47 1.93 -3.76
CA THR A 81 0.65 2.41 -4.59
C THR A 81 0.98 1.41 -5.70
N PRO A 82 0.07 1.19 -6.67
CA PRO A 82 0.48 0.62 -7.93
C PRO A 82 1.57 1.45 -8.62
N VAL A 83 2.67 0.81 -8.97
CA VAL A 83 3.69 1.38 -9.85
C VAL A 83 4.02 0.40 -10.98
N LEU A 84 4.22 0.92 -12.20
CA LEU A 84 4.74 0.17 -13.34
C LEU A 84 6.19 0.59 -13.62
N TYR A 85 7.05 -0.40 -13.73
CA TYR A 85 8.40 -0.28 -14.25
C TYR A 85 8.51 -0.92 -15.62
N PHE A 86 9.46 -0.40 -16.40
CA PHE A 86 9.82 -0.97 -17.69
C PHE A 86 11.31 -1.24 -17.73
N TYR A 87 11.68 -2.39 -18.28
CA TYR A 87 13.05 -2.81 -18.51
C TYR A 87 13.22 -3.05 -20.01
N THR A 88 14.18 -2.37 -20.63
CA THR A 88 14.46 -2.51 -22.06
C THR A 88 15.96 -2.34 -22.34
N PRO A 89 16.54 -3.05 -23.33
CA PRO A 89 17.94 -2.88 -23.71
C PRO A 89 18.21 -1.59 -24.49
N ARG A 90 17.17 -0.92 -25.01
CA ARG A 90 17.33 0.25 -25.90
C ARG A 90 16.18 1.24 -25.76
N PRO A 91 16.41 2.52 -26.10
CA PRO A 91 15.35 3.52 -26.14
C PRO A 91 14.20 3.07 -27.04
N MET A 92 12.97 3.29 -26.59
CA MET A 92 11.77 2.98 -27.34
C MET A 92 10.56 3.75 -26.84
N THR A 93 9.51 3.81 -27.64
CA THR A 93 8.24 4.45 -27.28
C THR A 93 7.14 3.41 -27.17
N LEU A 94 6.27 3.55 -26.18
CA LEU A 94 5.13 2.69 -25.95
C LEU A 94 3.87 3.48 -25.57
N SER A 95 2.73 2.80 -25.59
CA SER A 95 1.49 3.26 -24.96
C SER A 95 1.08 2.29 -23.85
N VAL A 96 0.58 2.83 -22.75
CA VAL A 96 0.10 2.06 -21.59
C VAL A 96 -1.35 2.42 -21.34
N LYS A 97 -2.19 1.43 -21.03
CA LYS A 97 -3.54 1.62 -20.56
C LYS A 97 -3.84 0.66 -19.40
N VAL A 98 -4.39 1.20 -18.33
CA VAL A 98 -4.92 0.44 -17.18
C VAL A 98 -6.40 0.72 -17.06
N ALA A 99 -7.23 -0.32 -17.02
CA ALA A 99 -8.63 -0.21 -16.64
C ALA A 99 -8.82 -0.57 -15.17
N PHE A 100 -9.84 -0.01 -14.52
CA PHE A 100 -10.24 -0.36 -13.16
C PHE A 100 -11.77 -0.46 -13.07
N PRO A 101 -12.38 -1.51 -13.67
CA PRO A 101 -13.84 -1.60 -13.85
C PRO A 101 -14.66 -1.62 -12.55
N GLN A 102 -14.05 -2.06 -11.44
CA GLN A 102 -14.68 -2.10 -10.11
C GLN A 102 -14.12 -1.03 -9.18
N GLY A 103 -13.63 0.07 -9.74
CA GLY A 103 -13.04 1.15 -8.97
C GLY A 103 -12.88 2.45 -9.72
N ARG A 104 -12.18 3.37 -9.08
CA ARG A 104 -11.89 4.71 -9.58
C ARG A 104 -10.42 5.03 -9.36
N ILE A 105 -9.73 5.45 -10.40
CA ILE A 105 -8.39 6.04 -10.32
C ILE A 105 -8.52 7.44 -9.72
N THR A 106 -7.74 7.73 -8.69
CA THR A 106 -7.87 8.94 -7.87
C THR A 106 -6.62 9.81 -7.91
N GLU A 107 -5.44 9.21 -8.02
CA GLU A 107 -4.16 9.91 -8.12
C GLU A 107 -3.22 9.23 -9.11
N TRP A 108 -2.37 9.99 -9.81
CA TRP A 108 -1.37 9.42 -10.71
C TRP A 108 -0.22 10.38 -11.02
N TYR A 109 0.88 9.83 -11.52
CA TYR A 109 2.01 10.55 -12.09
C TYR A 109 2.79 9.59 -13.00
N PRO A 110 3.34 10.02 -14.15
CA PRO A 110 3.21 11.34 -14.79
C PRO A 110 1.83 11.62 -15.40
N GLN A 111 1.64 12.81 -16.01
CA GLN A 111 0.46 13.17 -16.80
C GLN A 111 0.18 12.17 -17.93
N THR A 112 -1.06 12.06 -18.38
CA THR A 112 -1.51 11.05 -19.37
C THR A 112 -1.07 11.32 -20.82
N GLY A 113 -0.36 12.42 -21.09
CA GLY A 113 -0.07 12.87 -22.45
C GLY A 113 -1.36 13.15 -23.22
N ALA A 114 -1.44 12.69 -24.48
CA ALA A 114 -2.67 12.76 -25.29
C ALA A 114 -3.66 11.61 -25.01
N GLY A 115 -3.35 10.72 -24.06
CA GLY A 115 -3.96 9.38 -23.97
C GLY A 115 -5.32 9.27 -23.28
N THR A 116 -5.70 10.20 -22.38
CA THR A 116 -6.97 10.08 -21.63
C THR A 116 -7.78 11.37 -21.73
N PRO A 117 -8.93 11.37 -22.43
CA PRO A 117 -9.91 12.46 -22.34
C PRO A 117 -10.37 12.64 -20.88
N ALA A 118 -10.50 13.88 -20.40
CA ALA A 118 -10.84 14.17 -19.00
C ALA A 118 -12.13 13.50 -18.49
N GLN A 119 -13.03 13.14 -19.41
CA GLN A 119 -14.30 12.45 -19.15
C GLN A 119 -14.16 10.93 -18.86
N ASP A 120 -13.05 10.30 -19.24
CA ASP A 120 -12.78 8.86 -19.05
C ASP A 120 -11.88 8.57 -17.83
N VAL A 121 -11.34 9.63 -17.23
CA VAL A 121 -10.65 9.58 -15.95
C VAL A 121 -11.63 8.95 -14.95
N TYR A 122 -11.14 8.18 -13.99
CA TYR A 122 -11.86 7.34 -13.03
C TYR A 122 -11.91 5.84 -13.40
N SER A 123 -12.53 5.38 -14.49
CA SER A 123 -12.63 3.92 -14.74
C SER A 123 -11.45 3.34 -15.53
N GLN A 124 -10.63 4.19 -16.14
CA GLN A 124 -9.41 3.80 -16.84
C GLN A 124 -8.42 4.98 -16.88
N ILE A 125 -7.16 4.69 -17.16
CA ILE A 125 -6.12 5.67 -17.38
C ILE A 125 -5.15 5.17 -18.45
N ALA A 126 -4.75 6.05 -19.36
CA ALA A 126 -3.83 5.74 -20.44
C ALA A 126 -2.75 6.81 -20.60
N TRP A 127 -1.52 6.35 -20.82
CA TRP A 127 -0.35 7.17 -21.10
C TRP A 127 0.10 6.92 -22.53
N ASN A 128 0.11 7.97 -23.34
CA ASN A 128 0.55 7.91 -24.72
C ASN A 128 1.04 9.28 -25.23
N PRO A 129 2.27 9.37 -25.76
CA PRO A 129 3.34 8.36 -25.74
C PRO A 129 4.05 8.26 -24.37
N VAL A 130 4.66 7.10 -24.10
CA VAL A 130 5.64 6.89 -23.03
C VAL A 130 6.98 6.59 -23.68
N GLU A 131 7.96 7.45 -23.48
CA GLU A 131 9.33 7.26 -23.97
C GLU A 131 10.15 6.56 -22.89
N LEU A 132 10.79 5.44 -23.21
CA LEU A 132 11.71 4.72 -22.32
C LEU A 132 13.15 5.08 -22.67
N LEU A 133 13.92 5.41 -21.64
CA LEU A 133 15.30 5.91 -21.72
C LEU A 133 16.21 5.05 -20.82
N PRO A 134 16.59 3.83 -21.25
CA PRO A 134 17.44 2.95 -20.46
C PRO A 134 18.86 3.53 -20.31
N GLY A 135 19.39 3.52 -19.09
CA GLY A 135 20.71 4.04 -18.77
C GLY A 135 20.74 5.55 -18.48
N ASP A 136 19.66 6.28 -18.78
CA ASP A 136 19.51 7.67 -18.38
C ASP A 136 19.02 7.76 -16.93
N ASP A 137 19.59 8.69 -16.16
CA ASP A 137 19.16 9.02 -14.79
C ASP A 137 18.87 10.53 -14.70
N PRO A 138 17.77 11.00 -15.31
CA PRO A 138 17.42 12.41 -15.28
C PRO A 138 17.04 12.83 -13.85
N ALA A 139 17.12 14.12 -13.57
CA ALA A 139 16.67 14.65 -12.29
C ALA A 139 15.15 14.53 -12.17
N PHE A 140 14.67 13.58 -11.37
CA PHE A 140 13.24 13.38 -11.12
C PHE A 140 12.67 14.47 -10.18
N PRO A 141 11.38 14.84 -10.34
CA PRO A 141 10.76 15.83 -9.48
C PRO A 141 10.79 15.39 -8.01
N THR A 142 11.14 16.31 -7.12
CA THR A 142 11.18 16.06 -5.69
C THR A 142 10.53 17.23 -4.97
N GLY A 143 9.54 16.93 -4.14
CA GLY A 143 8.90 17.89 -3.24
C GLY A 143 9.76 18.20 -2.02
N LYS A 144 9.41 19.27 -1.29
CA LYS A 144 10.16 19.72 -0.11
C LYS A 144 10.04 18.79 1.10
N ALA A 145 8.94 18.04 1.19
CA ALA A 145 8.69 17.11 2.28
C ALA A 145 9.19 15.71 1.96
N ALA A 146 9.63 14.99 3.00
CA ALA A 146 9.85 13.55 2.90
C ALA A 146 8.55 12.86 2.49
N SER A 147 8.65 11.89 1.57
CA SER A 147 7.53 11.06 1.14
C SER A 147 8.04 9.67 0.80
N HIS A 148 7.29 8.65 1.20
CA HIS A 148 7.59 7.27 0.85
C HIS A 148 7.43 6.96 -0.64
N TYR A 149 6.84 7.89 -1.41
CA TYR A 149 6.80 7.83 -2.87
C TYR A 149 8.21 7.63 -3.46
N TYR A 150 9.22 8.32 -2.91
CA TYR A 150 10.57 8.29 -3.50
C TYR A 150 11.28 6.95 -3.34
N ALA A 151 10.90 6.14 -2.35
CA ALA A 151 11.47 4.80 -2.17
C ALA A 151 11.20 3.90 -3.38
N ALA A 152 10.07 4.10 -4.07
CA ALA A 152 9.72 3.38 -5.30
C ALA A 152 10.67 3.67 -6.48
N ARG A 153 11.54 4.69 -6.40
CA ARG A 153 12.55 4.95 -7.44
C ARG A 153 13.79 4.06 -7.32
N ASN A 154 13.99 3.38 -6.19
CA ASN A 154 15.19 2.61 -5.89
C ASN A 154 15.21 1.25 -6.62
N THR A 155 15.14 1.27 -7.95
CA THR A 155 15.11 0.10 -8.84
C THR A 155 16.04 0.30 -10.04
N ASP A 156 16.30 -0.79 -10.76
CA ASP A 156 17.08 -0.76 -12.01
C ASP A 156 16.20 -0.52 -13.26
N ALA A 157 14.95 -0.09 -13.07
CA ALA A 157 14.04 0.19 -14.17
C ALA A 157 14.60 1.28 -15.10
N SER A 158 14.23 1.22 -16.38
CA SER A 158 14.51 2.29 -17.32
C SER A 158 13.72 3.54 -16.93
N SER A 159 14.38 4.69 -16.96
CA SER A 159 13.68 5.96 -16.81
C SER A 159 12.68 6.14 -17.94
N LEU A 160 11.60 6.88 -17.67
CA LEU A 160 10.56 7.16 -18.64
C LEU A 160 10.25 8.66 -18.72
N ARG A 161 9.78 9.09 -19.88
CA ARG A 161 9.32 10.45 -20.15
C ARG A 161 7.92 10.44 -20.76
N ILE A 162 7.05 11.31 -20.24
CA ILE A 162 5.72 11.57 -20.80
C ILE A 162 5.52 13.08 -20.95
N GLY A 163 5.58 13.57 -22.19
CA GLY A 163 5.64 15.00 -22.46
C GLY A 163 6.93 15.60 -21.91
N GLN A 164 6.83 16.47 -20.89
CA GLN A 164 7.98 17.11 -20.23
C GLN A 164 8.28 16.51 -18.84
N GLN A 165 7.66 15.39 -18.50
CA GLN A 165 7.75 14.78 -17.16
C GLN A 165 8.57 13.50 -17.20
N ASP A 166 9.69 13.52 -16.49
CA ASP A 166 10.57 12.38 -16.27
C ASP A 166 10.24 11.67 -14.96
N GLU A 167 10.25 10.35 -14.96
CA GLU A 167 10.09 9.51 -13.77
C GLU A 167 10.73 8.13 -13.96
N LYS A 168 10.91 7.38 -12.87
CA LYS A 168 11.36 5.98 -12.91
C LYS A 168 10.22 4.98 -13.18
N MET A 169 8.98 5.39 -12.93
CA MET A 169 7.78 4.56 -12.94
C MET A 169 6.53 5.34 -13.37
N ILE A 170 5.51 4.61 -13.82
CA ILE A 170 4.15 5.12 -13.84
C ILE A 170 3.53 4.79 -12.49
N PHE A 171 3.12 5.80 -11.74
CA PHE A 171 2.43 5.67 -10.47
C PHE A 171 0.94 5.96 -10.65
N TYR A 172 0.09 5.15 -10.02
CA TYR A 172 -1.34 5.44 -9.96
C TYR A 172 -1.98 4.81 -8.71
N ARG A 173 -2.99 5.48 -8.16
CA ARG A 173 -3.78 5.03 -7.01
C ARG A 173 -5.26 5.06 -7.33
N GLY A 174 -6.05 4.36 -6.53
CA GLY A 174 -7.49 4.35 -6.70
C GLY A 174 -8.24 3.80 -5.51
N VAL A 175 -9.54 3.68 -5.67
CA VAL A 175 -10.47 3.15 -4.66
C VAL A 175 -11.40 2.16 -5.36
N GLY A 176 -11.74 1.08 -4.69
CA GLY A 176 -12.50 -0.03 -5.26
C GLY A 176 -13.70 -0.42 -4.42
N SER A 177 -14.73 -0.92 -5.11
CA SER A 177 -15.93 -1.53 -4.51
C SER A 177 -15.90 -3.06 -4.57
N PHE A 178 -14.79 -3.65 -5.03
CA PHE A 178 -14.65 -5.09 -5.10
C PHE A 178 -14.39 -5.70 -3.71
N SER A 179 -14.74 -6.97 -3.58
CA SER A 179 -14.50 -7.76 -2.37
C SER A 179 -13.14 -8.46 -2.43
N PRO A 180 -12.24 -8.25 -1.45
CA PRO A 180 -11.01 -9.04 -1.28
C PRO A 180 -11.32 -10.53 -1.08
N PRO A 181 -10.49 -11.47 -1.56
CA PRO A 181 -10.77 -12.90 -1.41
C PRO A 181 -10.55 -13.43 0.01
N VAL A 182 -9.63 -12.84 0.78
CA VAL A 182 -9.31 -13.27 2.14
C VAL A 182 -10.31 -12.67 3.15
N ARG A 183 -10.83 -13.53 4.04
CA ARG A 183 -11.87 -13.22 5.03
C ARG A 183 -11.41 -13.65 6.43
N PRO A 184 -10.70 -12.78 7.18
CA PRO A 184 -10.25 -13.10 8.53
C PRO A 184 -11.34 -12.77 9.56
N ALA A 185 -11.68 -13.71 10.43
CA ALA A 185 -12.65 -13.52 11.52
C ALA A 185 -12.20 -14.28 12.77
N PHE A 186 -12.39 -13.69 13.95
CA PHE A 186 -12.13 -14.40 15.20
C PHE A 186 -13.21 -15.43 15.48
N ALA A 187 -12.79 -16.68 15.68
CA ALA A 187 -13.66 -17.76 16.10
C ALA A 187 -13.95 -17.68 17.62
N SER A 188 -14.96 -18.41 18.08
CA SER A 188 -15.35 -18.45 19.49
C SER A 188 -14.27 -19.01 20.42
N ASP A 189 -13.29 -19.73 19.89
CA ASP A 189 -12.14 -20.25 20.62
C ASP A 189 -10.97 -19.24 20.73
N GLY A 190 -11.17 -18.01 20.23
CA GLY A 190 -10.19 -16.93 20.27
C GLY A 190 -9.14 -16.96 19.17
N ARG A 191 -9.14 -17.99 18.30
CA ARG A 191 -8.22 -18.07 17.15
C ARG A 191 -8.78 -17.33 15.95
N LEU A 192 -7.88 -16.88 15.07
CA LEU A 192 -8.27 -16.25 13.81
C LEU A 192 -8.55 -17.33 12.78
N GLU A 193 -9.79 -17.41 12.29
CA GLU A 193 -10.13 -18.16 11.09
C GLU A 193 -9.91 -17.27 9.87
N VAL A 194 -9.05 -17.71 8.95
CA VAL A 194 -8.80 -17.03 7.68
C VAL A 194 -9.43 -17.86 6.58
N ARG A 195 -10.51 -17.35 5.96
CA ARG A 195 -11.20 -18.04 4.86
C ARG A 195 -10.82 -17.47 3.49
N ASN A 196 -10.71 -18.35 2.50
CA ASN A 196 -10.58 -17.99 1.09
C ASN A 196 -11.96 -18.01 0.42
N ALA A 197 -12.53 -16.83 0.19
CA ALA A 197 -13.78 -16.65 -0.55
C ALA A 197 -13.57 -16.48 -2.07
N GLY A 198 -12.32 -16.48 -2.55
CA GLY A 198 -11.97 -16.41 -3.96
C GLY A 198 -12.12 -17.74 -4.70
N SER A 199 -11.81 -17.75 -5.99
CA SER A 199 -11.68 -18.96 -6.82
C SER A 199 -10.26 -19.54 -6.83
N GLU A 200 -9.27 -18.68 -6.61
CA GLU A 200 -7.85 -19.03 -6.66
C GLU A 200 -7.30 -19.30 -5.25
N PRO A 201 -6.36 -20.25 -5.08
CA PRO A 201 -5.58 -20.39 -3.86
C PRO A 201 -4.86 -19.09 -3.48
N ILE A 202 -4.68 -18.84 -2.18
CA ILE A 202 -3.89 -17.70 -1.72
C ILE A 202 -2.44 -18.16 -1.51
N PRO A 203 -1.46 -17.65 -2.28
CA PRO A 203 -0.13 -18.25 -2.30
C PRO A 203 0.64 -18.16 -0.98
N ALA A 204 0.58 -17.00 -0.32
CA ALA A 204 1.25 -16.76 0.95
C ALA A 204 0.51 -15.68 1.73
N MET A 205 0.48 -15.82 3.06
CA MET A 205 -0.06 -14.81 3.97
C MET A 205 0.81 -14.64 5.22
N ILE A 206 0.69 -13.48 5.86
CA ILE A 206 1.33 -13.14 7.12
C ILE A 206 0.25 -12.54 8.02
N LEU A 207 -0.03 -13.18 9.16
CA LEU A 207 -0.73 -12.53 10.26
C LEU A 207 0.30 -11.71 11.05
N PHE A 208 0.09 -10.40 11.17
CA PHE A 208 0.96 -9.48 11.88
C PHE A 208 0.20 -8.76 12.98
N GLU A 209 0.85 -8.56 14.14
CA GLU A 209 0.37 -7.68 15.20
C GLU A 209 1.51 -6.80 15.71
N ASN A 210 1.22 -5.53 15.95
CA ASN A 210 2.04 -4.62 16.75
C ASN A 210 1.19 -4.06 17.88
N ARG A 211 1.63 -4.28 19.12
CA ARG A 211 1.00 -3.72 20.31
C ARG A 211 2.01 -2.92 21.09
N SER A 212 1.88 -1.59 21.03
CA SER A 212 2.75 -0.65 21.73
C SER A 212 4.24 -0.87 21.45
N GLY A 213 4.57 -1.14 20.19
CA GLY A 213 5.95 -1.35 19.72
C GLY A 213 6.46 -2.79 19.85
N LYS A 214 5.74 -3.69 20.53
CA LYS A 214 6.05 -5.12 20.53
C LYS A 214 5.34 -5.78 19.36
N ILE A 215 6.11 -6.44 18.49
CA ILE A 215 5.55 -7.06 17.28
C ILE A 215 5.54 -8.58 17.36
N GLY A 216 4.63 -9.21 16.63
CA GLY A 216 4.57 -10.64 16.43
C GLY A 216 4.00 -10.96 15.05
N TYR A 217 4.39 -12.09 14.48
CA TYR A 217 3.85 -12.54 13.20
C TYR A 217 3.78 -14.06 13.06
N ARG A 218 2.90 -14.54 12.17
CA ARG A 218 2.79 -15.93 11.73
C ARG A 218 2.78 -15.97 10.21
N PHE A 219 3.67 -16.76 9.62
CA PHE A 219 3.59 -17.11 8.21
C PHE A 219 2.55 -18.22 8.01
N ILE A 220 1.67 -18.01 7.06
CA ILE A 220 0.67 -19.00 6.64
C ILE A 220 1.00 -19.30 5.18
N PRO A 221 1.80 -20.34 4.91
CA PRO A 221 2.07 -20.76 3.55
C PRO A 221 0.77 -21.32 2.97
N HIS A 222 0.45 -20.92 1.73
CA HIS A 222 -0.54 -21.56 0.88
C HIS A 222 -1.90 -21.89 1.50
N LEU A 223 -2.91 -21.05 1.24
CA LEU A 223 -4.30 -21.35 1.61
C LEU A 223 -5.02 -22.01 0.42
N ASP A 224 -4.82 -23.32 0.28
CA ASP A 224 -5.55 -24.21 -0.63
C ASP A 224 -6.93 -24.57 -0.09
N ASP A 225 -6.98 -24.91 1.20
CA ASP A 225 -8.23 -25.14 1.90
C ASP A 225 -9.05 -23.84 1.91
N ARG A 226 -10.38 -23.96 1.85
CA ARG A 226 -11.28 -22.79 1.92
C ARG A 226 -11.10 -21.99 3.22
N SER A 227 -10.40 -22.52 4.22
CA SER A 227 -10.13 -21.87 5.49
C SER A 227 -8.95 -22.48 6.25
N ALA A 228 -8.26 -21.66 7.05
CA ALA A 228 -7.28 -22.10 8.04
C ALA A 228 -7.55 -21.41 9.39
N ARG A 229 -7.25 -22.10 10.50
CA ARG A 229 -7.24 -21.50 11.85
C ARG A 229 -5.82 -21.18 12.26
N VAL A 230 -5.62 -19.97 12.76
CA VAL A 230 -4.30 -19.41 13.07
C VAL A 230 -4.33 -18.83 14.48
N ASP A 231 -3.37 -19.24 15.30
CA ASP A 231 -3.17 -18.63 16.61
C ASP A 231 -2.63 -17.21 16.46
N THR A 232 -3.06 -16.31 17.35
CA THR A 232 -2.46 -14.98 17.43
C THR A 232 -0.96 -15.09 17.71
N PRO A 233 -0.12 -14.24 17.10
CA PRO A 233 1.32 -14.32 17.28
C PRO A 233 1.73 -13.93 18.70
N GLU A 234 2.80 -14.55 19.21
CA GLU A 234 3.51 -14.00 20.36
C GLU A 234 4.24 -12.72 19.95
N LEU A 235 4.21 -11.69 20.80
CA LEU A 235 4.79 -10.38 20.50
C LEU A 235 6.29 -10.30 20.84
N THR A 236 7.04 -11.25 20.31
CA THR A 236 8.49 -11.43 20.48
C THR A 236 9.24 -11.39 19.15
N GLY A 237 8.54 -11.00 18.07
CA GLY A 237 9.09 -10.98 16.72
C GLY A 237 10.12 -9.87 16.50
N ASP A 238 11.00 -10.12 15.53
CA ASP A 238 11.99 -9.16 15.05
C ASP A 238 11.57 -8.57 13.69
N LEU A 239 11.61 -7.24 13.58
CA LEU A 239 11.09 -6.52 12.42
C LEU A 239 11.99 -6.69 11.20
N GLU A 240 13.31 -6.73 11.41
CA GLU A 240 14.27 -6.89 10.32
C GLU A 240 14.16 -8.28 9.70
N THR A 241 13.99 -9.31 10.53
CA THR A 241 13.70 -10.68 10.08
C THR A 241 12.37 -10.76 9.32
N LEU A 242 11.32 -10.09 9.80
CA LEU A 242 10.04 -10.02 9.09
C LEU A 242 10.20 -9.39 7.71
N ARG A 243 10.92 -8.26 7.63
CA ARG A 243 11.19 -7.55 6.37
C ARG A 243 11.98 -8.40 5.39
N ALA A 244 13.02 -9.10 5.85
CA ALA A 244 13.81 -10.00 5.03
C ALA A 244 12.99 -11.17 4.46
N ASN A 245 12.11 -11.76 5.28
CA ASN A 245 11.22 -12.84 4.84
C ASN A 245 10.15 -12.35 3.86
N LEU A 246 9.58 -11.16 4.11
CA LEU A 246 8.64 -10.53 3.19
C LEU A 246 9.31 -10.19 1.85
N ALA A 247 10.53 -9.66 1.86
CA ALA A 247 11.31 -9.39 0.65
C ALA A 247 11.54 -10.67 -0.16
N SER A 248 11.95 -11.75 0.52
CA SER A 248 12.16 -13.06 -0.12
C SER A 248 10.88 -13.60 -0.74
N THR A 249 9.74 -13.46 -0.05
CA THR A 249 8.41 -13.85 -0.56
C THR A 249 8.06 -13.03 -1.81
N LEU A 250 8.25 -11.71 -1.78
CA LEU A 250 7.96 -10.84 -2.94
C LEU A 250 8.82 -11.20 -4.16
N VAL A 251 10.10 -11.55 -3.94
CA VAL A 251 11.00 -12.02 -5.01
C VAL A 251 10.56 -13.37 -5.56
N GLU A 252 10.16 -14.31 -4.71
CA GLU A 252 9.62 -15.61 -5.11
C GLU A 252 8.41 -15.45 -6.06
N PHE A 253 7.56 -14.45 -5.83
CA PHE A 253 6.39 -14.16 -6.67
C PHE A 253 6.68 -13.27 -7.90
N GLY A 254 7.94 -12.92 -8.14
CA GLY A 254 8.38 -12.34 -9.41
C GLY A 254 8.78 -10.86 -9.35
N LEU A 255 8.97 -10.28 -8.17
CA LEU A 255 9.66 -8.99 -8.06
C LEU A 255 11.17 -9.17 -8.14
N TYR A 256 11.86 -8.18 -8.71
CA TYR A 256 13.31 -8.10 -8.55
C TYR A 256 13.67 -7.69 -7.11
N PRO A 257 14.85 -8.06 -6.59
CA PRO A 257 15.23 -7.78 -5.21
C PRO A 257 15.13 -6.29 -4.85
N LYS A 258 15.55 -5.39 -5.74
CA LYS A 258 15.39 -3.94 -5.54
C LYS A 258 13.94 -3.46 -5.57
N GLU A 259 13.06 -4.09 -6.35
CA GLU A 259 11.63 -3.78 -6.35
C GLU A 259 10.96 -4.21 -5.04
N ALA A 260 11.30 -5.41 -4.53
CA ALA A 260 10.82 -5.90 -3.25
C ALA A 260 11.27 -5.00 -2.09
N ALA A 261 12.55 -4.58 -2.08
CA ALA A 261 13.07 -3.63 -1.12
C ALA A 261 12.37 -2.27 -1.23
N ALA A 262 12.18 -1.75 -2.44
CA ALA A 262 11.48 -0.50 -2.69
C ALA A 262 10.03 -0.54 -2.19
N MET A 263 9.30 -1.62 -2.44
CA MET A 263 7.93 -1.81 -1.95
C MET A 263 7.87 -1.79 -0.42
N ILE A 264 8.76 -2.52 0.27
CA ILE A 264 8.81 -2.56 1.73
C ILE A 264 9.16 -1.18 2.30
N GLU A 265 10.15 -0.49 1.73
CA GLU A 265 10.52 0.86 2.15
C GLU A 265 9.40 1.88 1.90
N THR A 266 8.66 1.76 0.79
CA THR A 266 7.48 2.60 0.51
C THR A 266 6.40 2.45 1.59
N TRP A 267 6.32 1.30 2.26
CA TRP A 267 5.27 1.02 3.24
C TRP A 267 5.73 0.91 4.68
N ARG A 268 7.03 1.09 4.95
CA ARG A 268 7.65 0.84 6.25
C ARG A 268 6.96 1.54 7.42
N ASP A 269 6.45 2.76 7.18
CA ASP A 269 5.84 3.62 8.18
C ASP A 269 4.34 3.34 8.37
N SER A 270 3.73 2.47 7.55
CA SER A 270 2.30 2.14 7.60
C SER A 270 1.98 0.66 7.75
N TRP A 271 2.79 -0.26 7.20
CA TRP A 271 2.53 -1.70 7.30
C TRP A 271 2.80 -2.22 8.71
N PHE A 272 3.71 -1.62 9.44
CA PHE A 272 4.16 -2.12 10.74
C PHE A 272 3.70 -1.24 11.92
N GLU A 273 2.71 -0.37 11.70
CA GLU A 273 2.10 0.50 12.72
C GLU A 273 1.26 -0.28 13.75
N GLU A 274 0.71 0.37 14.77
CA GLU A 274 -0.11 -0.24 15.83
C GLU A 274 -1.32 -1.02 15.26
N GLY A 275 -1.61 -2.20 15.80
CA GLY A 275 -2.78 -3.01 15.48
C GLY A 275 -2.46 -4.37 14.84
N MET A 276 -3.50 -5.06 14.38
CA MET A 276 -3.43 -6.38 13.78
C MET A 276 -3.91 -6.35 12.32
N ARG A 277 -3.20 -7.07 11.46
CA ARG A 277 -3.51 -7.17 10.03
C ARG A 277 -3.07 -8.48 9.42
N VAL A 278 -3.71 -8.84 8.32
CA VAL A 278 -3.26 -9.91 7.43
C VAL A 278 -2.69 -9.28 6.16
N PHE A 279 -1.45 -9.64 5.85
CA PHE A 279 -0.85 -9.43 4.54
C PHE A 279 -1.00 -10.70 3.71
N TYR A 280 -1.28 -10.60 2.42
CA TYR A 280 -1.28 -11.76 1.54
C TYR A 280 -0.89 -11.39 0.11
N ILE A 281 -0.33 -12.36 -0.61
CA ILE A 281 -0.08 -12.24 -2.05
C ILE A 281 -1.41 -12.38 -2.77
N VAL A 282 -1.82 -11.34 -3.49
CA VAL A 282 -3.07 -11.37 -4.27
C VAL A 282 -2.85 -12.28 -5.48
N PRO A 283 -3.73 -13.26 -5.74
CA PRO A 283 -3.58 -14.14 -6.89
C PRO A 283 -3.47 -13.35 -8.20
N ARG A 284 -2.51 -13.73 -9.06
CA ARG A 284 -2.23 -13.03 -10.33
C ARG A 284 -3.48 -12.86 -11.19
N ALA A 285 -4.28 -13.92 -11.34
CA ALA A 285 -5.54 -13.90 -12.10
C ALA A 285 -6.55 -12.88 -11.53
N LYS A 286 -6.58 -12.72 -10.20
CA LYS A 286 -7.43 -11.71 -9.55
C LYS A 286 -6.93 -10.30 -9.89
N VAL A 287 -5.62 -10.05 -9.85
CA VAL A 287 -5.03 -8.76 -10.25
C VAL A 287 -5.38 -8.44 -11.71
N ASP A 288 -5.21 -9.39 -12.63
CA ASP A 288 -5.53 -9.19 -14.06
C ASP A 288 -7.00 -8.88 -14.30
N SER A 289 -7.91 -9.51 -13.54
CA SER A 289 -9.35 -9.22 -13.63
C SER A 289 -9.74 -7.85 -13.07
N LEU A 290 -9.04 -7.39 -12.02
CA LEU A 290 -9.34 -6.13 -11.33
C LEU A 290 -8.71 -4.93 -12.05
N LEU A 291 -7.52 -5.13 -12.62
CA LEU A 291 -6.73 -4.10 -13.28
C LEU A 291 -6.27 -4.57 -14.66
N PRO A 292 -7.17 -4.69 -15.66
CA PRO A 292 -6.75 -5.04 -17.01
C PRO A 292 -5.69 -4.06 -17.53
N LEU A 293 -4.53 -4.60 -17.93
CA LEU A 293 -3.36 -3.85 -18.39
C LEU A 293 -3.11 -4.13 -19.86
N ALA A 294 -2.96 -3.07 -20.66
CA ALA A 294 -2.60 -3.14 -22.06
C ALA A 294 -1.37 -2.27 -22.32
N ILE A 295 -0.34 -2.85 -22.95
CA ILE A 295 0.90 -2.16 -23.32
C ILE A 295 1.19 -2.43 -24.80
N GLN A 296 1.52 -1.40 -25.58
CA GLN A 296 1.91 -1.52 -26.99
C GLN A 296 3.22 -0.77 -27.27
N PRO A 297 4.22 -1.38 -27.93
CA PRO A 297 4.26 -2.79 -28.31
C PRO A 297 4.23 -3.72 -27.08
N ALA A 298 3.73 -4.94 -27.26
CA ALA A 298 3.58 -5.89 -26.16
C ALA A 298 4.95 -6.26 -25.55
N PRO A 299 5.12 -6.19 -24.22
CA PRO A 299 6.29 -6.73 -23.55
C PRO A 299 6.40 -8.24 -23.77
N THR A 300 7.63 -8.75 -23.76
CA THR A 300 7.91 -10.20 -23.79
C THR A 300 7.55 -10.89 -22.48
N GLY A 301 7.45 -10.14 -21.39
CA GLY A 301 7.00 -10.62 -20.09
C GLY A 301 6.36 -9.50 -19.26
N ILE A 302 5.36 -9.86 -18.47
CA ILE A 302 4.69 -8.96 -17.51
C ILE A 302 4.63 -9.65 -16.14
N SER A 303 5.41 -9.17 -15.18
CA SER A 303 5.32 -9.57 -13.77
C SER A 303 4.37 -8.63 -13.04
N ARG A 304 3.40 -9.15 -12.27
CA ARG A 304 2.53 -8.29 -11.44
C ARG A 304 2.35 -8.89 -10.05
N VAL A 305 2.85 -8.22 -9.02
CA VAL A 305 2.83 -8.69 -7.63
C VAL A 305 2.08 -7.67 -6.76
N PHE A 306 0.93 -8.08 -6.23
CA PHE A 306 0.14 -7.22 -5.36
C PHE A 306 0.06 -7.83 -3.97
N VAL A 307 0.17 -6.98 -2.95
CA VAL A 307 -0.07 -7.35 -1.56
C VAL A 307 -1.45 -6.86 -1.14
N GLY A 308 -2.28 -7.76 -0.65
CA GLY A 308 -3.49 -7.39 0.07
C GLY A 308 -3.13 -7.13 1.52
N ARG A 309 -3.61 -6.01 2.07
CA ARG A 309 -3.53 -5.61 3.47
C ARG A 309 -4.94 -5.57 4.04
N ILE A 310 -5.23 -6.38 5.05
CA ILE A 310 -6.53 -6.40 5.71
C ILE A 310 -6.34 -5.99 7.16
N GLU A 311 -6.90 -4.85 7.54
CA GLU A 311 -6.97 -4.44 8.95
C GLU A 311 -8.07 -5.21 9.68
N ILE A 312 -7.76 -5.66 10.91
CA ILE A 312 -8.62 -6.53 11.71
C ILE A 312 -8.79 -5.92 13.10
N LEU A 313 -10.02 -5.82 13.58
CA LEU A 313 -10.29 -5.48 14.97
C LEU A 313 -10.12 -6.73 15.84
N SER A 314 -8.95 -6.91 16.45
CA SER A 314 -8.75 -8.02 17.39
C SER A 314 -9.49 -7.80 18.72
N PRO A 315 -9.78 -8.87 19.49
CA PRO A 315 -10.36 -8.73 20.83
C PRO A 315 -9.55 -7.81 21.75
N ALA A 316 -8.23 -7.90 21.72
CA ALA A 316 -7.36 -7.03 22.50
C ALA A 316 -7.40 -5.57 22.03
N MET A 317 -7.49 -5.33 20.72
CA MET A 317 -7.67 -3.99 20.17
C MET A 317 -9.02 -3.39 20.58
N ARG A 318 -10.09 -4.20 20.56
CA ARG A 318 -11.43 -3.79 21.00
C ARG A 318 -11.40 -3.30 22.45
N GLU A 319 -10.87 -4.10 23.37
CA GLU A 319 -10.73 -3.73 24.77
C GLU A 319 -9.89 -2.44 24.94
N THR A 320 -8.79 -2.33 24.18
CA THR A 320 -7.91 -1.15 24.20
C THR A 320 -8.64 0.11 23.75
N ILE A 321 -9.40 0.04 22.66
CA ILE A 321 -10.17 1.18 22.14
C ILE A 321 -11.30 1.54 23.11
N GLU A 322 -12.06 0.57 23.62
CA GLU A 322 -13.14 0.80 24.59
C GLU A 322 -12.63 1.44 25.88
N THR A 323 -11.48 0.99 26.38
CA THR A 323 -10.81 1.60 27.52
C THR A 323 -10.43 3.05 27.23
N ALA A 324 -9.78 3.30 26.08
CA ALA A 324 -9.36 4.65 25.69
C ALA A 324 -10.54 5.62 25.50
N LEU A 325 -11.66 5.13 24.95
CA LEU A 325 -12.91 5.90 24.84
C LEU A 325 -13.48 6.27 26.22
N THR A 326 -13.38 5.36 27.19
CA THR A 326 -13.89 5.55 28.54
C THR A 326 -13.00 6.49 29.35
N THR A 327 -11.68 6.31 29.29
CA THR A 327 -10.71 7.12 30.05
C THR A 327 -10.37 8.45 29.39
N GLY A 328 -10.66 8.62 28.11
CA GLY A 328 -10.28 9.82 27.34
C GLY A 328 -8.83 9.80 26.86
N ASP A 329 -8.23 8.62 26.69
CA ASP A 329 -6.87 8.47 26.16
C ASP A 329 -6.83 8.73 24.64
N VAL A 330 -6.82 10.02 24.28
CA VAL A 330 -6.72 10.47 22.89
C VAL A 330 -5.43 9.99 22.21
N PRO A 331 -4.24 10.04 22.84
CA PRO A 331 -3.03 9.48 22.25
C PRO A 331 -3.17 8.01 21.83
N GLN A 332 -3.82 7.18 22.64
CA GLN A 332 -4.07 5.78 22.27
C GLN A 332 -5.04 5.66 21.08
N LEU A 333 -6.12 6.44 21.05
CA LEU A 333 -7.05 6.45 19.91
C LEU A 333 -6.38 6.91 18.60
N GLN A 334 -5.46 7.87 18.68
CA GLN A 334 -4.73 8.39 17.52
C GLN A 334 -3.89 7.33 16.81
N LYS A 335 -3.39 6.31 17.53
CA LYS A 335 -2.57 5.24 16.94
C LYS A 335 -3.28 4.41 15.88
N TYR A 336 -4.62 4.34 15.91
CA TYR A 336 -5.41 3.61 14.90
C TYR A 336 -5.69 4.43 13.63
N GLY A 337 -5.23 5.68 13.58
CA GLY A 337 -5.23 6.50 12.37
C GLY A 337 -6.59 6.54 11.66
N ARG A 338 -6.58 6.37 10.34
CA ARG A 338 -7.78 6.33 9.48
C ARG A 338 -8.62 5.06 9.62
N PHE A 339 -8.14 4.03 10.33
CA PHE A 339 -8.86 2.79 10.59
C PHE A 339 -9.68 2.84 11.88
N LEU A 340 -9.49 3.87 12.72
CA LEU A 340 -10.27 4.05 13.93
C LEU A 340 -11.79 4.10 13.64
N ASP A 341 -12.20 4.86 12.62
CA ASP A 341 -13.63 5.06 12.33
C ASP A 341 -14.38 3.74 12.02
N PRO A 342 -13.91 2.87 11.09
CA PRO A 342 -14.56 1.57 10.89
C PRO A 342 -14.48 0.65 12.13
N PHE A 343 -13.44 0.74 12.96
CA PHE A 343 -13.39 -0.02 14.21
C PHE A 343 -14.42 0.48 15.24
N LEU A 344 -14.63 1.79 15.33
CA LEU A 344 -15.67 2.37 16.19
C LEU A 344 -17.05 1.95 15.73
N GLU A 345 -17.32 1.86 14.43
CA GLU A 345 -18.59 1.33 13.91
C GLU A 345 -18.84 -0.13 14.32
N MET A 346 -17.79 -0.96 14.36
CA MET A 346 -17.88 -2.35 14.83
C MET A 346 -18.07 -2.47 16.34
N ILE A 347 -17.44 -1.58 17.11
CA ILE A 347 -17.65 -1.46 18.56
C ILE A 347 -19.07 -1.00 18.87
N ASN A 348 -19.60 -0.08 18.07
CA ASN A 348 -20.87 0.59 18.32
C ASN A 348 -22.10 -0.14 17.75
N ARG A 349 -22.01 -1.44 17.41
CA ARG A 349 -23.20 -2.23 17.06
C ARG A 349 -24.09 -2.57 18.26
N ASN A 350 -23.62 -2.41 19.50
CA ASN A 350 -24.39 -2.69 20.73
C ASN A 350 -23.90 -1.90 21.98
N PHE A 351 -24.06 -0.57 22.03
CA PHE A 351 -23.89 0.25 23.25
C PHE A 351 -22.47 0.33 23.84
N ALA A 352 -21.69 1.34 23.43
CA ALA A 352 -20.68 1.94 24.32
C ALA A 352 -20.87 3.47 24.29
N PRO A 353 -21.54 4.08 25.27
CA PRO A 353 -21.63 5.52 25.32
C PRO A 353 -20.21 6.07 25.49
N ILE A 354 -19.77 6.95 24.59
CA ILE A 354 -18.53 7.71 24.76
C ILE A 354 -18.65 8.46 26.08
N GLN A 355 -17.97 7.98 27.14
CA GLN A 355 -18.13 8.55 28.47
C GLN A 355 -17.23 9.78 28.67
N SER A 356 -16.12 9.86 27.94
CA SER A 356 -15.15 10.95 28.08
C SER A 356 -15.44 12.13 27.13
N PRO A 357 -15.57 13.38 27.67
CA PRO A 357 -15.64 14.59 26.85
C PRO A 357 -14.42 14.78 25.94
N ALA A 358 -13.24 14.33 26.36
CA ALA A 358 -12.01 14.43 25.58
C ALA A 358 -12.06 13.53 24.34
N ALA A 359 -12.46 12.27 24.52
CA ALA A 359 -12.69 11.35 23.40
C ALA A 359 -13.78 11.88 22.45
N ALA A 360 -14.91 12.36 22.98
CA ALA A 360 -15.97 12.93 22.16
C ALA A 360 -15.50 14.15 21.35
N SER A 361 -14.69 15.03 21.95
CA SER A 361 -14.11 16.20 21.26
C SER A 361 -13.16 15.78 20.14
N PHE A 362 -12.28 14.82 20.42
CA PHE A 362 -11.35 14.27 19.43
C PHE A 362 -12.09 13.63 18.25
N LEU A 363 -13.10 12.81 18.50
CA LEU A 363 -13.87 12.16 17.43
C LEU A 363 -14.60 13.20 16.57
N ARG A 364 -15.18 14.25 17.17
CA ARG A 364 -15.80 15.35 16.41
C ARG A 364 -14.79 16.13 15.56
N SER A 365 -13.57 16.35 16.05
CA SER A 365 -12.56 17.12 15.31
C SER A 365 -12.07 16.40 14.05
N ARG A 366 -12.05 15.06 14.07
CA ARG A 366 -11.66 14.23 12.91
C ARG A 366 -12.56 14.43 11.68
N TYR A 367 -13.85 14.68 11.89
CA TYR A 367 -14.80 14.93 10.79
C TYR A 367 -14.68 16.35 10.19
N ASN A 368 -14.05 17.29 10.91
CA ASN A 368 -13.92 18.69 10.51
C ASN A 368 -12.53 19.04 9.93
N ALA A 369 -11.60 18.08 9.86
CA ALA A 369 -10.26 18.33 9.36
C ALA A 369 -10.25 18.50 7.83
N VAL A 370 -9.92 19.70 7.36
CA VAL A 370 -9.69 19.98 5.93
C VAL A 370 -8.32 19.43 5.53
N ALA A 371 -8.25 18.72 4.40
CA ALA A 371 -6.98 18.23 3.88
C ALA A 371 -6.01 19.40 3.60
N PRO A 372 -4.72 19.29 3.94
CA PRO A 372 -3.75 20.29 3.53
C PRO A 372 -3.76 20.39 2.01
N SER A 373 -4.02 21.59 1.49
CA SER A 373 -3.76 21.89 0.09
C SER A 373 -2.27 22.06 -0.10
N CYS A 374 -1.73 21.48 -1.17
CA CYS A 374 -0.48 21.96 -1.69
C CYS A 374 -0.71 23.42 -2.10
N ALA A 375 -0.15 24.37 -1.34
CA ALA A 375 -0.03 25.73 -1.83
C ALA A 375 0.85 25.65 -3.09
N GLN A 376 0.27 25.99 -4.25
CA GLN A 376 1.01 26.12 -5.50
C GLN A 376 1.96 27.31 -5.43
#